data_AF-A0A6P0YEI8-F1
#
_entry.id   AF-A0A6P0YEI8-F1
#
_cell.length_a   1.000
_cell.length_b   1.000
_cell.length_c   1.000
_cell.angle_alpha   90.00
_cell.angle_beta   90.00
_cell.angle_gamma   90.00
#
_symmetry.space_group_name_H-M   'P 1'
#
loop_
_entity.id
_entity.type
_entity.pdbx_description
1 polymer ?
#
loop_
_entity_poly.entity_id
_entity_poly.type
_entity_poly.pdbx_seq_one_letter_code
_entity_poly.pdbx_strand_id
1 'polypeptide(L)'
;MTKTPPPEQSKKLGIVNQALIFIEKVGNKLPDPITLFFYLSIAVILISAIANLTNLSVVHPATQETIKAVSLFTPEGIRRI
;
A
#
# COMPACT_ATOMS: atom_id res chain seq x y z
N MET A 1 -54.28 5.91 -16.66
CA MET A 1 -53.35 7.01 -16.97
C MET A 1 -52.05 6.76 -16.20
N THR A 2 -51.17 5.93 -16.76
CA THR A 2 -49.85 5.63 -16.20
C THR A 2 -48.91 6.79 -16.46
N LYS A 3 -48.65 7.62 -15.44
CA LYS A 3 -47.58 8.62 -15.51
C LYS A 3 -46.26 7.89 -15.34
N THR A 4 -45.60 7.61 -16.45
CA THR A 4 -44.18 7.23 -16.45
C THR A 4 -43.39 8.34 -15.73
N PRO A 5 -42.56 8.02 -14.73
CA PRO A 5 -41.73 9.04 -14.08
C PRO A 5 -40.75 9.64 -15.11
N PRO A 6 -40.43 10.95 -15.02
CA PRO A 6 -39.52 11.59 -15.97
C PRO A 6 -38.15 10.90 -15.95
N PRO A 7 -37.42 10.88 -17.09
CA PRO A 7 -36.07 10.34 -17.11
C PRO A 7 -35.20 11.14 -16.14
N GLU A 8 -34.64 10.44 -15.15
CA GLU A 8 -33.78 11.01 -14.14
C GLU A 8 -32.55 11.63 -14.82
N GLN A 9 -32.47 12.97 -14.82
CA GLN A 9 -31.36 13.69 -15.45
C GLN A 9 -30.07 13.28 -14.75
N SER A 10 -29.27 12.45 -15.43
CA SER A 10 -27.91 12.10 -15.03
C SER A 10 -27.07 13.37 -14.96
N LYS A 11 -27.02 13.99 -13.77
CA LYS A 11 -26.08 15.07 -13.48
C LYS A 11 -24.69 14.50 -13.71
N LYS A 12 -24.04 14.88 -14.80
CA LYS A 12 -22.62 14.62 -15.02
C LYS A 12 -21.88 15.20 -13.81
N LEU A 13 -21.46 14.32 -12.90
CA LEU A 13 -20.66 14.68 -11.74
C LEU A 13 -19.38 15.34 -12.26
N GLY A 14 -19.12 16.58 -11.84
CA GLY A 14 -17.88 17.28 -12.18
C GLY A 14 -16.65 16.48 -11.73
N ILE A 15 -15.51 16.71 -12.37
CA ILE A 15 -14.25 15.97 -12.13
C ILE A 15 -13.87 15.98 -10.63
N VAL A 16 -14.09 17.10 -9.94
CA VAL A 16 -13.86 17.23 -8.49
C VAL A 16 -14.77 16.29 -7.69
N ASN A 17 -16.06 16.22 -7.99
CA ASN A 17 -16.98 15.32 -7.29
C ASN A 17 -16.63 13.85 -7.54
N GLN A 18 -16.15 13.50 -8.74
CA GLN A 18 -15.67 12.14 -9.01
C GLN A 18 -14.42 11.80 -8.19
N ALA A 19 -13.49 12.75 -8.03
CA ALA A 19 -12.33 12.58 -7.16
C ALA A 19 -12.73 12.39 -5.69
N LEU A 20 -13.68 13.18 -5.18
CA LEU A 20 -14.18 13.04 -3.80
C LEU A 20 -14.85 11.67 -3.57
N ILE A 21 -15.68 11.21 -4.51
CA ILE A 21 -16.30 9.87 -4.46
C ILE A 21 -15.23 8.77 -4.46
N PHE A 22 -14.15 8.95 -5.22
CA PHE A 22 -13.05 7.99 -5.23
C PHE A 22 -12.33 7.96 -3.88
N ILE A 23 -11.97 9.12 -3.33
CA ILE A 23 -11.30 9.23 -2.02
C ILE A 23 -12.16 8.62 -0.91
N GLU A 24 -13.46 8.90 -0.89
CA GLU A 24 -14.40 8.32 0.08
C GLU A 24 -14.43 6.79 -0.02
N LYS A 25 -14.53 6.25 -1.24
CA LYS A 25 -14.52 4.79 -1.47
C LYS A 25 -13.22 4.15 -1.03
N VAL A 26 -12.08 4.79 -1.30
CA VAL A 26 -10.76 4.28 -0.90
C VAL A 26 -10.61 4.36 0.62
N GLY A 27 -10.99 5.48 1.24
CA GLY A 27 -10.91 5.69 2.68
C GLY A 27 -11.74 4.67 3.46
N ASN A 28 -12.97 4.40 3.05
CA ASN A 28 -13.83 3.40 3.70
C ASN A 28 -13.37 1.95 3.47
N LYS A 29 -12.50 1.70 2.48
CA LYS A 29 -11.95 0.37 2.21
C LYS A 29 -10.64 0.13 2.96
N LEU A 30 -10.07 1.14 3.62
CA LEU A 30 -8.89 0.96 4.44
C LEU A 30 -9.26 0.05 5.62
N PRO A 31 -8.51 -1.06 5.83
CA PRO A 31 -8.70 -1.89 7.00
C PRO A 31 -8.33 -1.09 8.26
N ASP A 32 -8.77 -1.57 9.43
CA ASP A 32 -8.37 -0.95 10.69
C ASP A 32 -6.84 -0.85 10.80
N PRO A 33 -6.31 0.12 11.57
CA PRO A 33 -4.87 0.37 11.62
C PRO A 33 -4.04 -0.87 11.96
N ILE A 34 -4.53 -1.76 12.83
CA ILE A 34 -3.79 -2.94 13.28
C ILE A 34 -3.65 -3.93 12.11
N THR A 35 -4.75 -4.20 11.41
CA THR A 35 -4.75 -5.06 10.23
C THR A 35 -3.85 -4.49 9.11
N LEU A 36 -3.85 -3.17 8.93
CA LEU A 36 -2.96 -2.52 7.96
C LEU A 36 -1.49 -2.77 8.31
N PHE A 37 -1.08 -2.52 9.56
CA PHE A 37 0.28 -2.78 10.00
C PHE A 37 0.66 -4.26 9.89
N PHE A 38 -0.26 -5.17 10.19
CA PHE A 38 -0.02 -6.60 10.02
C PHE A 38 0.32 -6.97 8.57
N TYR A 39 -0.45 -6.46 7.60
CA TYR A 39 -0.14 -6.67 6.18
C TYR A 39 1.19 -6.03 5.77
N LEU A 40 1.48 -4.82 6.25
CA LEU A 40 2.75 -4.14 5.98
C LEU A 40 3.94 -4.91 6.58
N SER A 41 3.83 -5.45 7.79
CA SER A 41 4.87 -6.27 8.41
C SER A 41 5.16 -7.53 7.60
N ILE A 42 4.12 -8.24 7.16
CA ILE A 42 4.28 -9.41 6.27
C ILE A 42 4.95 -8.99 4.96
N ALA A 43 4.50 -7.88 4.36
CA ALA A 43 5.09 -7.36 3.12
C ALA A 43 6.57 -7.02 3.29
N VAL A 44 6.96 -6.36 4.38
CA VAL A 44 8.36 -6.02 4.69
C VAL A 44 9.22 -7.28 4.84
N ILE A 45 8.73 -8.31 5.54
CA ILE A 45 9.44 -9.59 5.67
C ILE A 45 9.70 -10.20 4.27
N LEU A 46 8.67 -10.26 3.43
CA LEU A 46 8.80 -10.83 2.07
C LEU A 46 9.73 -10.00 1.18
N ILE A 47 9.58 -8.67 1.16
CA ILE A 47 10.41 -7.76 0.37
C ILE A 47 11.87 -7.87 0.82
N SER A 48 12.14 -7.93 2.12
CA SER A 48 13.49 -8.06 2.67
C SER A 48 14.16 -9.37 2.24
N ALA A 49 13.39 -10.46 2.18
CA ALA A 49 13.88 -11.75 1.69
C ALA A 49 14.24 -11.69 0.21
N ILE A 50 13.36 -11.13 -0.63
CA ILE A 50 13.62 -10.98 -2.08
C ILE A 50 14.84 -10.08 -2.33
N ALA A 51 14.92 -8.93 -1.65
CA ALA A 51 16.03 -8.00 -1.79
C ALA A 51 17.38 -8.66 -1.46
N ASN A 52 17.43 -9.44 -0.37
CA ASN A 52 18.62 -10.19 0.01
C ASN A 52 18.95 -11.32 -1.00
N LEU A 53 17.94 -12.05 -1.49
CA LEU A 53 18.14 -13.08 -2.53
C LEU A 53 18.76 -12.50 -3.81
N THR A 54 18.38 -11.29 -4.19
CA THR A 54 18.98 -10.57 -5.33
C THR A 54 20.35 -9.94 -5.03
N ASN A 55 20.90 -10.13 -3.83
CA ASN A 55 22.12 -9.49 -3.35
C ASN A 55 22.09 -7.96 -3.50
N LEU A 56 20.92 -7.35 -3.28
CA LEU A 56 20.75 -5.91 -3.44
C LEU A 56 21.66 -5.16 -2.45
N SER A 57 22.43 -4.21 -2.96
CA SER A 57 23.35 -3.40 -2.17
C SER A 57 23.44 -1.96 -2.68
N VAL A 58 23.74 -1.04 -1.78
CA VAL A 58 23.91 0.39 -2.08
C VAL A 58 25.14 0.93 -1.36
N VAL A 59 25.83 1.89 -1.97
CA VAL A 59 26.93 2.61 -1.34
C VAL A 59 26.36 3.73 -0.49
N HIS A 60 26.74 3.77 0.79
CA HIS A 60 26.30 4.83 1.69
C HIS A 60 26.98 6.15 1.31
N PRO A 61 26.23 7.23 1.02
CA PRO A 61 26.81 8.46 0.47
C PRO A 61 27.72 9.20 1.45
N ALA A 62 27.54 9.01 2.77
CA ALA A 62 28.35 9.70 3.78
C ALA A 62 29.62 8.92 4.19
N THR A 63 29.61 7.59 4.10
CA THR A 63 30.73 6.74 4.59
C THR A 63 31.45 6.00 3.47
N GLN A 64 30.87 5.96 2.26
CA GLN A 64 31.33 5.17 1.11
C GLN A 64 31.39 3.65 1.35
N GLU A 65 30.80 3.17 2.43
CA GLU A 65 30.68 1.74 2.72
C GLU A 65 29.52 1.11 1.94
N THR A 66 29.69 -0.15 1.53
CA THR A 66 28.62 -0.89 0.86
C THR A 66 27.67 -1.50 1.88
N ILE A 67 26.40 -1.10 1.84
CA ILE A 67 25.32 -1.64 2.66
C ILE A 67 24.56 -2.69 1.84
N LYS A 68 24.33 -3.87 2.42
CA LYS A 68 23.57 -4.96 1.79
C LYS A 68 22.17 -5.07 2.39
N ALA A 69 21.19 -5.44 1.57
CA ALA A 69 19.86 -5.78 2.03
C ALA A 69 19.91 -7.02 2.95
N VAL A 70 19.26 -6.92 4.11
CA VAL A 70 19.19 -8.01 5.10
C VAL A 70 17.80 -8.65 5.01
N SER A 71 17.74 -9.98 5.01
CA SER A 71 16.47 -10.71 5.09
C SER A 71 16.00 -10.81 6.53
N LEU A 72 14.74 -10.46 6.77
CA LEU A 72 14.08 -10.63 8.06
C LEU A 72 13.50 -12.04 8.25
N PHE A 73 13.55 -12.87 7.21
CA PHE A 73 13.05 -14.25 7.24
C PHE A 73 14.10 -15.27 7.75
N THR A 74 15.25 -14.82 8.26
CA THR A 74 16.25 -15.68 8.90
C THR A 74 16.02 -15.78 10.41
N PRO A 75 16.58 -16.77 11.13
CA PRO A 75 16.47 -16.86 12.58
C PRO A 75 16.90 -15.58 13.31
N GLU A 76 17.99 -14.95 12.85
CA GLU A 76 18.46 -13.67 13.37
C GLU A 76 17.51 -12.52 13.03
N GLY A 77 16.92 -12.54 11.84
CA GLY A 77 15.94 -11.56 11.38
C GLY A 77 14.65 -11.59 12.20
N ILE A 78 14.12 -12.80 12.43
CA ILE A 78 12.90 -13.02 13.24
C ILE A 78 13.11 -12.59 14.69
N ARG A 79 14.30 -12.82 15.25
CA ARG A 79 14.61 -12.40 16.63
C ARG A 79 14.71 -10.88 16.83
N ARG A 80 14.90 -10.12 15.75
CA ARG A 80 15.02 -8.65 15.79
C ARG A 80 13.68 -7.91 15.71
N ILE A 81 12.61 -8.62 15.37
CA ILE A 81 11.23 -8.12 15.28
C ILE A 81 10.52 -8.37 16.61
#